data_AF-A0A2E5F169-F1
#
_entry.id   AF-A0A2E5F169-F1
#
_cell.length_a   1.000
_cell.length_b   1.000
_cell.length_c   1.000
_cell.angle_alpha   90.00
_cell.angle_beta   90.00
_cell.angle_gamma   90.00
#
_symmetry.space_group_name_H-M   'P 1'
#
loop_
_entity.id
_entity.type
_entity.pdbx_description
1 polymer ?
#
loop_
_entity_poly.entity_id
_entity_poly.type
_entity_poly.pdbx_seq_one_letter_code
_entity_poly.pdbx_strand_id
1 'polypeptide(L)'
;MTNLNTRKCHVCSSLVEQNSLAEQCIVCSNYFCLNPYNSDEFRDCGDAIIGPSMGVEYWCEPCLEKLNAVEEETLSKSPPSIFGLTPPGTDYFPTTNKINTPEHKQPPLKKKNEKNRRYKRI
;
A
#
# COMPACT_ATOMS: atom_id res chain seq x y z
N MET A 1 -3.85 16.91 -38.61
CA MET A 1 -4.79 16.98 -37.48
C MET A 1 -4.09 16.44 -36.24
N THR A 2 -3.40 17.31 -35.49
CA THR A 2 -2.72 16.92 -34.25
C THR A 2 -3.73 17.01 -33.11
N ASN A 3 -4.34 15.88 -32.76
CA ASN A 3 -5.05 15.74 -31.48
C ASN A 3 -4.00 15.71 -30.37
N LEU A 4 -3.44 16.88 -30.03
CA LEU A 4 -2.57 17.04 -28.86
C LEU A 4 -3.48 17.07 -27.63
N ASN A 5 -3.85 15.90 -27.15
CA ASN A 5 -4.38 15.72 -25.81
C ASN A 5 -3.24 15.88 -24.80
N THR A 6 -2.59 17.05 -24.79
CA THR A 6 -1.53 17.34 -23.83
C THR A 6 -2.16 17.58 -22.46
N ARG A 7 -1.71 16.83 -21.46
CA ARG A 7 -2.15 16.98 -20.07
C ARG A 7 -1.08 17.75 -19.31
N LYS A 8 -1.47 18.67 -18.43
CA LYS A 8 -0.53 19.39 -17.57
C LYS A 8 -0.48 18.71 -16.20
N CYS A 9 0.71 18.31 -15.77
CA CYS A 9 0.91 17.78 -14.42
C CYS A 9 0.76 18.90 -13.39
N HIS A 10 -0.07 18.68 -12.38
CA HIS A 10 -0.30 19.64 -11.30
C HIS A 10 0.89 19.77 -10.34
N VAL A 11 1.65 18.69 -10.14
CA VAL A 11 2.79 18.66 -9.20
C VAL A 11 4.00 19.38 -9.79
N CYS A 12 4.46 18.97 -10.97
CA CYS A 12 5.68 19.51 -11.58
C CYS A 12 5.42 20.54 -12.69
N SER A 13 4.16 20.91 -12.96
CA SER A 13 3.74 21.86 -14.01
C SER A 13 4.16 21.52 -15.44
N SER A 14 4.73 20.33 -15.66
CA SER A 14 5.21 19.87 -16.97
C SER A 14 4.04 19.44 -17.86
N LEU A 15 4.20 19.63 -19.17
CA LEU A 15 3.26 19.13 -20.17
C LEU A 15 3.62 17.67 -20.48
N VAL A 16 2.61 16.81 -20.44
CA VAL A 16 2.70 15.39 -20.75
C VAL A 16 2.01 15.17 -22.08
N GLU A 17 2.78 14.81 -23.09
CA GLU A 17 2.28 14.54 -24.45
C GLU A 17 1.67 13.15 -24.59
N GLN A 18 2.15 12.19 -23.78
CA GLN A 18 1.67 10.81 -23.79
C GLN A 18 0.59 10.63 -22.71
N ASN A 19 -0.64 10.36 -23.14
CA ASN A 19 -1.76 10.13 -22.22
C ASN A 19 -1.51 8.99 -21.23
N SER A 20 -0.74 7.98 -21.59
CA SER A 20 -0.39 6.84 -20.73
C SER A 20 0.55 7.19 -19.58
N LEU A 21 1.19 8.37 -19.63
CA LEU A 21 2.10 8.87 -18.60
C LEU A 21 1.44 9.94 -17.72
N ALA A 22 0.14 10.18 -17.88
CA ALA A 22 -0.60 11.16 -17.10
C ALA A 22 -1.92 10.59 -16.61
N GLU A 23 -2.04 10.42 -15.29
CA GLU A 23 -3.26 9.92 -14.64
C GLU A 23 -3.92 10.98 -13.78
N GLN A 24 -5.21 10.79 -13.47
CA GLN A 24 -5.98 11.71 -12.64
C GLN A 24 -5.98 11.24 -11.19
N CYS A 25 -5.59 12.12 -10.26
CA CYS A 25 -5.60 11.82 -8.84
C CYS A 25 -7.04 11.65 -8.33
N ILE A 26 -7.32 10.56 -7.62
CA ILE A 26 -8.64 10.23 -7.07
C ILE A 26 -9.15 11.27 -6.06
N VAL A 27 -8.24 11.96 -5.36
CA VAL A 27 -8.60 12.93 -4.31
C VAL A 27 -8.79 14.33 -4.87
N CYS A 28 -7.79 14.88 -5.55
CA CYS A 28 -7.82 16.27 -6.01
C CYS A 28 -8.32 16.44 -7.45
N SER A 29 -8.60 15.34 -8.16
CA SER A 29 -9.04 15.33 -9.56
C SER A 29 -8.08 16.01 -10.55
N ASN A 30 -6.86 16.35 -10.13
CA ASN A 30 -5.85 16.93 -10.99
C ASN A 30 -5.03 15.83 -11.68
N TYR A 31 -4.54 16.13 -12.89
CA TYR A 31 -3.61 15.25 -13.60
C TYR A 31 -2.21 15.33 -13.00
N PHE A 32 -1.50 14.21 -12.95
CA PHE A 32 -0.11 14.12 -12.52
C PHE A 32 0.69 13.17 -13.42
N CYS A 33 2.02 13.32 -13.46
CA CYS A 33 2.88 12.40 -14.18
C CYS A 33 2.95 11.06 -13.43
N LEU A 34 2.68 9.96 -14.13
CA LEU A 34 2.85 8.62 -13.60
C LEU A 34 3.81 7.86 -14.53
N ASN A 35 4.87 7.28 -13.96
CA ASN A 35 5.85 6.50 -14.71
C ASN A 35 5.74 4.99 -14.40
N PRO A 36 4.78 4.27 -15.00
CA PRO A 36 4.56 2.85 -14.69
C PRO A 36 5.75 1.95 -15.08
N TYR A 37 6.63 2.43 -15.95
CA TYR A 37 7.80 1.68 -16.41
C TYR A 37 9.07 1.97 -15.61
N ASN A 38 9.02 2.92 -14.67
CA ASN A 38 10.17 3.40 -13.89
C ASN A 38 11.42 3.65 -14.75
N SER A 39 11.22 4.23 -15.94
CA SER A 39 12.32 4.61 -16.83
C SER A 39 12.86 5.99 -16.46
N ASP A 40 14.18 6.15 -16.42
CA ASP A 40 14.85 7.40 -16.04
C ASP A 40 14.45 8.63 -16.90
N GLU A 41 13.90 8.39 -18.09
CA GLU A 41 13.45 9.44 -19.01
C GLU A 41 12.14 10.13 -18.59
N PHE A 42 11.32 9.46 -17.79
CA PHE A 42 9.99 9.96 -17.40
C PHE A 42 9.94 10.28 -15.91
N ARG A 43 9.27 11.38 -15.59
CA ARG A 43 9.10 11.84 -14.22
C ARG A 43 7.94 11.10 -13.57
N ASP A 44 8.09 10.81 -12.29
CA ASP A 44 7.00 10.35 -11.44
C ASP A 44 6.60 11.48 -10.48
N CYS A 45 5.31 11.70 -10.32
CA CYS A 45 4.74 12.76 -9.48
C CYS A 45 3.60 12.22 -8.59
N GLY A 46 3.58 10.91 -8.38
CA GLY A 46 2.57 10.20 -7.62
C GLY A 46 2.77 8.70 -7.75
N ASP A 47 1.77 7.94 -7.32
CA ASP A 47 1.83 6.49 -7.30
C ASP A 47 0.48 5.86 -7.64
N ALA A 48 0.54 4.60 -8.06
CA ALA A 48 -0.62 3.74 -8.23
C ALA A 48 -0.61 2.68 -7.12
N ILE A 49 -1.57 2.77 -6.20
CA ILE A 49 -1.67 1.87 -5.04
C ILE A 49 -2.92 1.01 -5.11
N ILE A 50 -2.91 -0.14 -4.44
CA ILE A 50 -4.12 -0.94 -4.25
C ILE A 50 -4.85 -0.38 -3.03
N GLY A 51 -5.92 0.36 -3.29
CA GLY A 51 -6.69 1.02 -2.25
C GLY A 51 -7.90 0.22 -1.75
N PRO A 52 -8.72 0.80 -0.87
CA PRO A 52 -9.87 0.15 -0.23
C PRO A 52 -10.94 -0.33 -1.23
N SER A 53 -10.98 0.26 -2.42
CA SER A 53 -11.89 -0.15 -3.49
C SER A 53 -11.55 -1.51 -4.12
N MET A 54 -10.48 -2.19 -3.66
CA MET A 54 -9.90 -3.38 -4.28
C MET A 54 -9.46 -3.18 -5.74
N GLY A 55 -9.37 -1.92 -6.18
CA GLY A 55 -8.86 -1.51 -7.48
C GLY A 55 -7.51 -0.81 -7.38
N VAL A 56 -6.94 -0.52 -8.55
CA VAL A 56 -5.81 0.40 -8.66
C VAL A 56 -6.34 1.82 -8.49
N GLU A 57 -5.81 2.53 -7.50
CA GLU A 57 -6.12 3.92 -7.23
C GLU A 57 -4.90 4.78 -7.53
N TYR A 58 -5.13 5.91 -8.20
CA TYR A 58 -4.07 6.82 -8.63
C TYR A 58 -4.03 8.03 -7.71
N TRP A 59 -2.86 8.27 -7.13
CA TRP A 59 -2.67 9.32 -6.14
C TRP A 59 -1.48 10.20 -6.53
N CYS A 60 -1.67 11.52 -6.54
CA CYS A 60 -0.54 12.43 -6.67
C CYS A 60 0.24 12.52 -5.36
N GLU A 61 1.54 12.79 -5.46
CA GLU A 61 2.47 12.89 -4.32
C GLU A 61 1.95 13.81 -3.18
N PRO A 62 1.44 15.03 -3.44
CA PRO A 62 0.91 15.87 -2.36
C PRO A 62 -0.31 15.31 -1.63
N CYS A 63 -1.07 14.43 -2.28
CA CYS A 63 -2.21 13.74 -1.66
C CYS A 63 -1.76 12.52 -0.85
N LEU A 64 -0.74 11.79 -1.32
CA LEU A 64 -0.12 10.69 -0.58
C LEU A 64 0.54 11.16 0.71
N GLU A 65 1.31 12.25 0.65
CA GLU A 65 1.96 12.82 1.84
C GLU A 65 0.96 13.16 2.94
N LYS A 66 -0.20 13.71 2.57
CA LYS A 66 -1.28 14.02 3.52
C LYS A 66 -1.90 12.76 4.12
N LEU A 67 -2.07 11.71 3.32
CA LEU A 67 -2.59 10.44 3.80
C LEU A 67 -1.63 9.81 4.82
N ASN A 68 -0.34 9.77 4.48
CA ASN A 68 0.70 9.22 5.37
C ASN A 68 0.80 10.00 6.68
N ALA A 69 0.71 11.33 6.63
CA ALA A 69 0.73 12.17 7.84
C ALA A 69 -0.46 11.88 8.77
N VAL A 70 -1.65 11.65 8.21
CA VAL A 70 -2.84 11.27 9.02
C VAL A 70 -2.66 9.89 9.64
N GLU A 71 -2.11 8.92 8.89
CA GLU A 71 -1.85 7.58 9.41
C GLU A 71 -0.86 7.61 10.59
N GLU A 72 0.23 8.38 10.49
CA GLU A 72 1.20 8.55 11.56
C GLU A 72 0.58 9.17 12.82
N GLU A 73 -0.28 10.19 12.68
CA GLU A 73 -1.00 10.79 13.80
C GLU A 73 -1.95 9.78 14.49
N THR A 74 -2.65 8.95 13.70
CA THR A 74 -3.55 7.93 14.27
C THR A 74 -2.79 6.79 14.95
N LEU A 75 -1.60 6.43 14.47
CA LEU A 75 -0.75 5.41 15.11
C LEU A 75 -0.13 5.91 16.43
N SER A 76 0.14 7.22 16.51
CA SER A 76 0.72 7.85 17.71
C SER A 76 -0.28 8.00 18.87
N LYS A 77 -1.59 8.03 18.58
CA LYS A 77 -2.65 7.96 19.58
C LYS A 77 -3.00 6.50 19.85
N SER A 78 -2.28 5.91 20.80
CA SER A 78 -2.69 4.66 21.43
C SER A 78 -4.18 4.75 21.83
N PRO A 79 -5.01 3.72 21.56
CA PRO A 79 -6.38 3.72 22.04
C PRO A 79 -6.36 3.87 23.56
N PRO A 80 -7.29 4.63 24.16
CA PRO A 80 -7.39 4.69 25.62
C PRO A 80 -7.54 3.25 26.12
N SER A 81 -6.63 2.85 27.01
CA SER A 81 -6.66 1.55 27.67
C SER A 81 -8.06 1.32 28.28
N ILE A 82 -8.82 0.40 27.70
CA ILE A 82 -10.12 -0.08 28.24
C ILE A 82 -9.86 -1.14 29.35
N PHE A 83 -8.69 -1.13 29.98
CA PHE A 83 -8.41 -1.99 31.14
C PHE A 83 -8.27 -1.13 32.40
N GLY A 84 -9.41 -0.75 32.93
CA GLY A 84 -9.48 -0.06 34.21
C GLY A 84 -10.92 0.21 34.60
N LEU A 85 -11.63 -0.82 35.07
CA LEU A 85 -12.73 -0.79 36.05
C LEU A 85 -13.27 -2.23 36.23
N THR A 86 -12.45 -3.13 36.77
CA THR A 86 -12.98 -4.29 37.49
C THR A 86 -13.34 -3.85 38.90
N PRO A 87 -14.59 -4.03 39.37
CA PRO A 87 -14.94 -3.76 40.77
C PRO A 87 -14.12 -4.66 41.70
N PRO A 88 -13.72 -4.18 42.90
CA PRO A 88 -12.96 -4.97 43.85
C PRO A 88 -13.91 -5.99 44.49
N GLY A 89 -13.52 -7.28 44.46
CA GLY A 89 -14.12 -8.30 45.30
C GLY A 89 -14.82 -9.42 44.56
N THR A 90 -14.03 -10.33 44.00
CA THR A 90 -14.36 -11.77 44.04
C THR A 90 -13.05 -12.55 44.09
N ASP A 91 -12.68 -12.97 45.29
CA ASP A 91 -11.58 -13.90 45.58
C ASP A 91 -11.92 -15.29 45.01
N TYR A 92 -11.51 -15.61 43.78
CA TYR A 92 -11.48 -17.00 43.31
C TYR A 92 -10.37 -17.24 42.27
N PHE A 93 -9.20 -17.66 42.76
CA PHE A 93 -8.32 -18.64 42.13
C PHE A 93 -7.87 -19.57 43.26
N PRO A 94 -7.71 -20.91 43.03
CA PRO A 94 -6.82 -21.49 42.03
C PRO A 94 -7.48 -22.72 41.33
N THR A 95 -6.94 -23.46 40.36
CA THR A 95 -5.57 -23.93 40.10
C THR A 95 -5.52 -24.49 38.66
N THR A 96 -4.31 -24.57 38.12
CA THR A 96 -3.86 -25.23 36.88
C THR A 96 -4.65 -26.44 36.39
N ASN A 97 -4.98 -26.45 35.09
CA ASN A 97 -5.16 -27.68 34.33
C ASN A 97 -4.17 -27.70 33.16
N LYS A 98 -3.11 -28.52 33.31
CA LYS A 98 -2.50 -29.23 32.19
C LYS A 98 -3.58 -30.13 31.60
N ILE A 99 -3.76 -30.16 30.28
CA ILE A 99 -4.03 -31.36 29.47
C ILE A 99 -4.12 -30.95 27.98
N ASN A 100 -3.11 -31.41 27.25
CA ASN A 100 -3.07 -31.90 25.87
C ASN A 100 -3.49 -31.00 24.70
N THR A 101 -2.46 -30.44 24.08
CA THR A 101 -2.32 -30.09 22.67
C THR A 101 -2.82 -31.22 21.74
N PRO A 102 -3.67 -30.92 20.73
CA PRO A 102 -3.71 -31.70 19.51
C PRO A 102 -2.74 -31.09 18.50
N GLU A 103 -1.65 -31.82 18.23
CA GLU A 103 -0.77 -31.58 17.08
C GLU A 103 -1.58 -31.73 15.78
N HIS A 104 -1.98 -30.61 15.16
CA HIS A 104 -2.42 -30.63 13.78
C HIS A 104 -1.20 -30.49 12.88
N LYS A 105 -0.78 -31.63 12.34
CA LYS A 105 0.32 -31.81 11.38
C LYS A 105 0.21 -30.81 10.23
N GLN A 106 1.16 -29.89 10.11
CA GLN A 106 1.46 -29.21 8.85
C GLN A 106 2.06 -30.22 7.87
N PRO A 107 1.60 -30.29 6.60
CA PRO A 107 2.31 -31.04 5.58
C PRO A 107 3.62 -30.32 5.19
N PRO A 108 4.71 -31.05 4.91
CA PRO A 108 6.00 -30.45 4.61
C PRO A 108 5.97 -29.70 3.27
N LEU A 109 6.40 -28.43 3.31
CA LEU A 109 6.71 -27.64 2.12
C LEU A 109 7.78 -28.36 1.27
N LYS A 110 7.37 -28.89 0.13
CA LYS A 110 8.29 -29.38 -0.91
C LYS A 110 9.11 -28.19 -1.42
N LYS A 111 10.41 -28.19 -1.11
CA LYS A 111 11.41 -27.36 -1.81
C LYS A 111 11.41 -27.72 -3.29
N LYS A 112 10.80 -26.89 -4.14
CA LYS A 112 11.05 -26.94 -5.58
C LYS A 112 12.33 -26.17 -5.89
N ASN A 113 13.40 -26.94 -6.11
CA ASN A 113 14.50 -26.51 -6.97
C ASN A 113 13.97 -26.39 -8.40
N GLU A 114 14.03 -25.22 -9.03
CA GLU A 114 13.87 -25.16 -10.50
C GLU A 114 14.70 -24.04 -11.16
N LYS A 115 15.92 -24.44 -11.54
CA LYS A 115 16.59 -24.19 -12.83
C LYS A 115 16.57 -22.77 -13.42
N ASN A 116 17.65 -22.06 -13.13
CA ASN A 116 18.58 -21.43 -14.09
C ASN A 116 18.13 -21.43 -15.57
N ARG A 117 17.60 -20.31 -16.07
CA ARG A 117 17.47 -20.04 -17.50
C ARG A 117 18.37 -18.85 -17.87
N ARG A 118 19.59 -19.18 -18.30
CA ARG A 118 20.39 -18.32 -19.19
C ARG A 118 19.64 -18.20 -20.51
N TYR A 119 19.28 -16.99 -20.92
CA TYR A 119 18.93 -16.73 -22.32
C TYR A 119 20.18 -16.23 -23.06
N LYS A 120 20.46 -16.93 -24.16
CA LYS A 120 21.54 -16.72 -25.12
C LYS A 120 21.15 -15.53 -26.00
N ARG A 121 22.05 -14.55 -26.19
CA ARG A 121 21.92 -13.52 -27.22
C ARG A 121 22.10 -14.18 -28.60
N ILE A 122 21.22 -13.87 -29.53
CA ILE A 122 21.44 -13.99 -30.98
C ILE A 122 21.40 -12.58 -31.51
#